data_AF-A0A0B6ZQ57-F1
#
_entry.id   AF-A0A0B6ZQ57-F1
#
_cell.length_a   1.000
_cell.length_b   1.000
_cell.length_c   1.000
_cell.angle_alpha   90.00
_cell.angle_beta   90.00
_cell.angle_gamma   90.00
#
_symmetry.space_group_name_H-M   'P 1'
#
loop_
_entity.id
_entity.type
_entity.pdbx_description
1 polymer ?
#
loop_
_entity_poly.entity_id
_entity_poly.type
_entity_poly.pdbx_seq_one_letter_code
_entity_poly.pdbx_strand_id
1 'polypeptide(L)'
;AFDGVVYRSQSGTHLQFQSVRATSGYYVDTTCDALGGVFLCFGILFYLCKRFDPHRQELPTWNKSQEMSVKSGSPTNGQNGSSRETYSKKYLFWKVFCYGLCLACAGKFWDLVVGDFKDIFQVPLKDPNLPVLQNELCHSTTTIVLFCLWRVLEGQALLQYILIPIIIDKIWEFLNYTQYILLIVIVGLYVVCLIYIHHLRTVL
;
A
#
# COMPACT_ATOMS: atom_id res chain seq x y z
N ALA A 1 0.13 5.02 15.46
CA ALA A 1 -1.06 5.91 15.34
C ALA A 1 -1.39 6.71 16.62
N PHE A 2 -1.51 6.09 17.81
CA PHE A 2 -1.83 6.83 19.05
C PHE A 2 -0.65 7.62 19.64
N ASP A 3 0.58 7.19 19.39
CA ASP A 3 1.78 7.84 19.95
C ASP A 3 1.92 9.31 19.52
N GLY A 4 1.69 9.59 18.23
CA GLY A 4 1.70 10.95 17.72
C GLY A 4 0.59 11.85 18.28
N VAL A 5 -0.54 11.31 18.74
CA VAL A 5 -1.63 12.10 19.37
C VAL A 5 -1.25 12.49 20.80
N VAL A 6 -0.65 11.54 21.55
CA VAL A 6 -0.19 11.78 22.93
C VAL A 6 0.94 12.82 22.94
N TYR A 7 1.92 12.69 22.05
CA TYR A 7 3.02 13.64 21.92
C TYR A 7 2.53 15.04 21.52
N ARG A 8 1.56 15.15 20.60
CA ARG A 8 0.95 16.44 20.22
C ARG A 8 0.15 17.08 21.35
N SER A 9 -0.46 16.29 22.24
CA SER A 9 -1.16 16.80 23.42
C SER A 9 -0.20 17.31 24.50
N GLN A 10 0.97 16.69 24.66
CA GLN A 10 1.97 17.08 25.65
C GLN A 10 2.86 18.25 25.19
N SER A 11 3.04 18.44 23.88
CA SER A 11 3.96 19.43 23.32
C SER A 11 3.31 20.79 22.97
N GLY A 12 2.00 20.94 23.18
CA GLY A 12 1.26 22.17 22.84
C GLY A 12 1.04 22.43 21.34
N THR A 13 1.48 21.51 20.47
CA THR A 13 1.44 21.62 19.00
C THR A 13 0.18 20.97 18.40
N HIS A 14 -0.99 21.23 19.00
CA HIS A 14 -2.26 20.59 18.65
C HIS A 14 -2.70 20.79 17.18
N LEU A 15 -2.19 21.83 16.50
CA LEU A 15 -2.58 22.22 15.13
C LEU A 15 -1.50 22.00 14.06
N GLN A 16 -0.33 21.50 14.43
CA GLN A 16 0.72 21.16 13.46
C GLN A 16 0.61 19.67 13.13
N PHE A 17 0.09 19.34 11.95
CA PHE A 17 0.05 17.98 11.41
C PHE A 17 1.43 17.50 10.91
N GLN A 18 2.50 18.02 11.53
CA GLN A 18 3.86 17.69 11.17
C GLN A 18 4.37 16.58 12.10
N SER A 19 4.92 15.52 11.53
CA SER A 19 5.92 14.72 12.24
C SER A 19 7.13 15.61 12.51
N VAL A 20 7.43 15.87 13.78
CA VAL A 20 8.68 16.53 14.16
C VAL A 20 9.81 15.56 13.79
N ARG A 21 10.42 15.75 12.61
CA ARG A 21 11.53 14.92 12.07
C ARG A 21 12.80 14.93 12.96
N ALA A 22 12.78 15.66 14.07
CA ALA A 22 13.89 15.87 14.99
C ALA A 22 13.66 15.24 16.39
N THR A 23 12.66 14.38 16.56
CA THR A 23 12.47 13.60 17.80
C THR A 23 12.74 12.11 17.57
N SER A 24 13.44 11.47 18.50
CA SER A 24 13.76 10.04 18.47
C SER A 24 12.53 9.15 18.30
N GLY A 25 11.37 9.57 18.80
CA GLY A 25 10.10 8.86 18.64
C GLY A 25 9.65 8.70 17.18
N TYR A 26 9.86 9.72 16.32
CA TYR A 26 9.51 9.62 14.90
C TYR A 26 10.36 8.60 14.15
N TYR A 27 11.66 8.53 14.47
CA TYR A 27 12.55 7.51 13.91
C TYR A 27 12.13 6.12 14.36
N VAL A 28 11.80 5.93 15.64
CA VAL A 28 11.38 4.63 16.17
C VAL A 28 10.05 4.19 15.54
N ASP A 29 9.03 5.05 15.47
CA ASP A 29 7.72 4.74 14.87
C ASP A 29 7.86 4.38 13.38
N THR A 30 8.61 5.19 12.62
CA THR A 30 8.89 4.93 11.20
C THR A 30 9.63 3.60 10.99
N THR A 31 10.59 3.29 11.86
CA THR A 31 11.37 2.05 11.75
C THR A 31 10.54 0.83 12.14
N CYS A 32 9.70 0.96 13.17
CA CYS A 32 8.77 -0.10 13.58
C CYS A 32 7.72 -0.37 12.51
N ASP A 33 7.16 0.67 11.89
CA ASP A 33 6.21 0.54 10.78
C ASP A 33 6.85 -0.11 9.54
N ALA A 34 8.06 0.30 9.18
CA ALA A 34 8.82 -0.30 8.08
C ALA A 34 9.14 -1.78 8.36
N LEU A 35 9.60 -2.11 9.57
CA LEU A 35 9.86 -3.48 9.98
C LEU A 35 8.57 -4.31 9.99
N GLY A 36 7.46 -3.77 10.49
CA GLY A 36 6.15 -4.43 10.47
C GLY A 36 5.70 -4.75 9.05
N GLY A 37 5.85 -3.80 8.11
CA GLY A 37 5.57 -4.02 6.69
C GLY A 37 6.44 -5.11 6.06
N VAL A 38 7.75 -5.12 6.38
CA VAL A 38 8.69 -6.14 5.90
C VAL A 38 8.32 -7.53 6.45
N PHE A 39 8.06 -7.65 7.75
CA PHE A 39 7.64 -8.92 8.35
C PHE A 39 6.31 -9.42 7.77
N LEU A 40 5.36 -8.52 7.51
CA LEU A 40 4.10 -8.87 6.87
C LEU A 40 4.32 -9.38 5.44
N CYS A 41 5.18 -8.73 4.65
CA CYS A 41 5.55 -9.21 3.31
C CYS A 41 6.23 -10.60 3.38
N PHE A 42 7.15 -10.82 4.32
CA PHE A 42 7.76 -12.14 4.53
C PHE A 42 6.76 -13.20 4.97
N GLY A 43 5.80 -12.85 5.84
CA GLY A 43 4.72 -13.74 6.27
C GLY A 43 3.84 -14.18 5.10
N ILE A 44 3.47 -13.23 4.23
CA ILE A 44 2.72 -13.52 3.01
C ILE A 44 3.54 -14.40 2.06
N LEU A 45 4.82 -14.11 1.89
CA LEU A 45 5.71 -14.91 1.05
C LEU A 45 5.80 -16.34 1.57
N PHE A 46 5.99 -16.54 2.87
CA PHE A 46 6.06 -17.87 3.49
C PHE A 46 4.72 -18.61 3.35
N TYR A 47 3.61 -17.90 3.56
CA TYR A 47 2.27 -18.43 3.38
C TYR A 47 2.03 -18.92 1.94
N LEU A 48 2.34 -18.08 0.95
CA LEU A 48 2.21 -18.41 -0.47
C LEU A 48 3.16 -19.55 -0.88
N CYS A 49 4.41 -19.51 -0.43
CA CYS A 49 5.36 -20.60 -0.66
C CYS A 49 4.85 -21.92 -0.12
N LYS A 50 4.26 -21.95 1.09
CA LYS A 50 3.68 -23.16 1.70
C LYS A 50 2.39 -23.61 1.01
N ARG A 51 1.59 -22.69 0.46
CA ARG A 51 0.33 -22.98 -0.24
C ARG A 51 0.55 -23.55 -1.63
N PHE A 52 1.56 -23.05 -2.35
CA PHE A 52 1.94 -23.47 -3.69
C PHE A 52 3.10 -24.47 -3.72
N ASP A 53 3.52 -25.00 -2.57
CA ASP A 53 4.60 -25.99 -2.52
C ASP A 53 4.15 -27.31 -3.19
N PRO A 54 4.85 -27.78 -4.24
CA PRO A 54 4.49 -28.99 -4.97
C PRO A 54 4.75 -30.28 -4.16
N HIS A 55 5.47 -30.21 -3.04
CA HIS A 55 5.77 -31.37 -2.18
C HIS A 55 4.85 -31.50 -0.98
N ARG A 56 3.80 -30.67 -0.86
CA ARG A 56 2.77 -30.87 0.14
C ARG A 56 1.90 -32.07 -0.27
N GLN A 57 2.40 -33.26 0.06
CA GLN A 57 1.67 -34.53 0.02
C GLN A 57 0.27 -34.28 0.59
N GLU A 58 -0.72 -34.51 -0.25
CA GLU A 58 -2.11 -34.47 0.17
C GLU A 58 -2.26 -35.46 1.32
N LEU A 59 -2.68 -34.99 2.51
CA LEU A 59 -3.32 -35.90 3.44
C LEU A 59 -4.48 -36.54 2.66
N PRO A 60 -4.58 -37.87 2.63
CA PRO A 60 -5.54 -38.57 1.78
C PRO A 60 -6.93 -38.13 2.20
N THR A 61 -7.55 -37.28 1.40
CA THR A 61 -8.94 -36.90 1.60
C THR A 61 -9.75 -38.10 1.14
N TRP A 62 -10.24 -38.88 2.11
CA TRP A 62 -10.97 -40.14 1.94
C TRP A 62 -12.23 -40.06 1.04
N ASN A 63 -12.61 -38.87 0.57
CA ASN A 63 -13.85 -38.64 -0.18
C ASN A 63 -13.71 -38.65 -1.71
N LYS A 64 -12.55 -39.02 -2.28
CA LYS A 64 -12.34 -39.02 -3.73
C LYS A 64 -12.25 -40.41 -4.39
N SER A 65 -12.48 -41.47 -3.62
CA SER A 65 -12.33 -42.86 -4.08
C SER A 65 -13.63 -43.51 -4.59
N GLN A 66 -14.76 -42.81 -4.61
CA GLN A 66 -16.05 -43.45 -4.95
C GLN A 66 -16.48 -43.33 -6.42
N GLU A 67 -15.78 -42.57 -7.28
CA GLU A 67 -16.19 -42.43 -8.70
C GLU A 67 -15.29 -43.17 -9.71
N MET A 68 -14.20 -43.80 -9.29
CA MET A 68 -13.21 -44.38 -10.22
C MET A 68 -13.32 -45.91 -10.36
N SER A 69 -14.55 -46.44 -10.44
CA SER A 69 -14.78 -47.86 -10.70
C SER A 69 -15.84 -48.11 -11.76
N VAL A 70 -15.74 -47.44 -12.92
CA VAL A 70 -16.29 -47.99 -14.15
C VAL A 70 -15.45 -47.51 -15.35
N LYS A 71 -15.06 -48.46 -16.19
CA LYS A 71 -14.56 -48.35 -17.57
C LYS A 71 -13.03 -48.38 -17.77
N SER A 72 -12.56 -49.62 -17.94
CA SER A 72 -11.44 -49.98 -18.80
C SER A 72 -11.63 -49.50 -20.25
N GLY A 73 -10.53 -49.13 -20.92
CA GLY A 73 -10.44 -49.07 -22.38
C GLY A 73 -9.79 -47.81 -22.95
N SER A 74 -8.49 -47.93 -23.32
CA SER A 74 -7.70 -47.28 -24.40
C SER A 74 -7.86 -45.78 -24.76
N PRO A 75 -6.79 -45.13 -25.28
CA PRO A 75 -6.52 -43.70 -25.08
C PRO A 75 -7.13 -42.81 -26.17
N THR A 76 -7.84 -41.75 -25.76
CA THR A 76 -8.13 -40.58 -26.60
C THR A 76 -8.20 -39.32 -25.75
N ASN A 77 -7.60 -38.25 -26.27
CA ASN A 77 -7.65 -36.85 -25.83
C ASN A 77 -8.85 -36.44 -24.96
N GLY A 78 -8.60 -35.67 -23.90
CA GLY A 78 -9.63 -34.85 -23.26
C GLY A 78 -9.37 -34.53 -21.79
N GLN A 79 -9.24 -33.23 -21.51
CA GLN A 79 -9.24 -32.55 -20.21
C GLN A 79 -10.02 -33.26 -19.08
N ASN A 80 -9.42 -33.35 -17.90
CA ASN A 80 -9.97 -32.86 -16.62
C ASN A 80 -9.12 -33.32 -15.43
N GLY A 81 -8.03 -32.60 -15.20
CA GLY A 81 -7.42 -32.51 -13.88
C GLY A 81 -7.30 -31.03 -13.58
N SER A 82 -7.91 -30.54 -12.50
CA SER A 82 -7.68 -29.20 -11.98
C SER A 82 -6.17 -29.01 -11.79
N SER A 83 -5.49 -28.49 -12.81
CA SER A 83 -4.07 -28.13 -12.76
C SER A 83 -3.91 -27.13 -11.64
N ARG A 84 -3.50 -27.61 -10.47
CA ARG A 84 -3.13 -26.77 -9.35
C ARG A 84 -1.98 -25.91 -9.87
N GLU A 85 -2.23 -24.62 -10.05
CA GLU A 85 -1.26 -23.70 -10.64
C GLU A 85 -0.02 -23.65 -9.75
N THR A 86 1.02 -24.37 -10.15
CA THR A 86 2.30 -24.38 -9.44
C THR A 86 3.10 -23.17 -9.90
N TYR A 87 3.13 -22.13 -9.08
CA TYR A 87 3.92 -20.93 -9.34
C TYR A 87 5.37 -21.11 -8.86
N SER A 88 6.34 -20.63 -9.66
CA SER A 88 7.75 -20.66 -9.26
C SER A 88 7.98 -19.79 -8.02
N LYS A 89 8.76 -20.28 -7.05
CA LYS A 89 9.11 -19.54 -5.82
C LYS A 89 9.72 -18.16 -6.13
N LYS A 90 10.47 -18.05 -7.23
CA LYS A 90 11.03 -16.76 -7.74
C LYS A 90 9.94 -15.79 -8.19
N TYR A 91 8.88 -16.29 -8.84
CA TYR A 91 7.75 -15.49 -9.29
C TYR A 91 6.91 -14.98 -8.11
N LEU A 92 6.65 -15.85 -7.12
CA LEU A 92 5.98 -15.47 -5.87
C LEU A 92 6.76 -14.39 -5.12
N PHE A 93 8.09 -14.57 -5.00
CA PHE A 93 8.97 -13.58 -4.42
C PHE A 93 8.90 -12.24 -5.14
N TRP A 94 8.98 -12.25 -6.47
CA TRP A 94 8.92 -11.03 -7.27
C TRP A 94 7.60 -10.27 -7.09
N LYS A 95 6.46 -10.97 -7.04
CA LYS A 95 5.13 -10.37 -6.81
C LYS A 95 5.03 -9.71 -5.45
N VAL A 96 5.44 -10.41 -4.39
CA VAL A 96 5.42 -9.86 -3.02
C VAL A 96 6.41 -8.70 -2.88
N PHE A 97 7.59 -8.81 -3.48
CA PHE A 97 8.59 -7.75 -3.50
C PHE A 97 8.08 -6.50 -4.23
N CYS A 98 7.43 -6.65 -5.37
CA CYS A 98 6.85 -5.54 -6.13
C CYS A 98 5.76 -4.82 -5.31
N TYR A 99 4.91 -5.57 -4.62
CA TYR A 99 3.93 -4.99 -3.70
C TYR A 99 4.57 -4.25 -2.52
N GLY A 100 5.60 -4.83 -1.89
CA GLY A 100 6.36 -4.17 -0.82
C GLY A 100 7.06 -2.89 -1.30
N LEU A 101 7.62 -2.90 -2.50
CA LEU A 101 8.19 -1.71 -3.15
C LEU A 101 7.11 -0.66 -3.41
N CYS A 102 5.91 -1.06 -3.85
CA CYS A 102 4.78 -0.16 -4.06
C CYS A 102 4.36 0.54 -2.76
N LEU A 103 4.29 -0.19 -1.64
CA LEU A 103 4.04 0.38 -0.31
C LEU A 103 5.12 1.40 0.10
N ALA A 104 6.40 1.07 -0.15
CA ALA A 104 7.51 1.98 0.15
C ALA A 104 7.43 3.26 -0.70
N CYS A 105 7.12 3.14 -1.99
CA CYS A 105 6.88 4.28 -2.87
C CYS A 105 5.69 5.13 -2.40
N ALA A 106 4.57 4.51 -2.00
CA ALA A 106 3.40 5.21 -1.48
C ALA A 106 3.76 6.08 -0.26
N GLY A 107 4.46 5.49 0.72
CA GLY A 107 4.90 6.20 1.91
C GLY A 107 5.88 7.34 1.61
N LYS A 108 6.84 7.11 0.70
CA LYS A 108 7.83 8.13 0.32
C LYS A 108 7.21 9.29 -0.48
N PHE A 109 6.36 9.01 -1.46
CA PHE A 109 5.73 10.06 -2.26
C PHE A 109 4.76 10.88 -1.43
N TRP A 110 4.02 10.27 -0.51
CA TRP A 110 3.20 10.99 0.46
C TRP A 110 4.03 11.97 1.29
N ASP A 111 5.15 11.52 1.87
CA ASP A 111 6.03 12.37 2.70
C ASP A 111 6.63 13.55 1.92
N LEU A 112 6.99 13.34 0.63
CA LEU A 112 7.45 14.42 -0.25
C LEU A 112 6.35 15.43 -0.55
N VAL A 113 5.18 14.96 -0.98
CA VAL A 113 4.05 15.83 -1.37
C VAL A 113 3.55 16.63 -0.17
N VAL A 114 3.45 16.03 1.01
CA VAL A 114 3.08 16.75 2.24
C VAL A 114 4.13 17.80 2.61
N GLY A 115 5.43 17.49 2.42
CA GLY A 115 6.50 18.46 2.59
C GLY A 115 6.37 19.67 1.68
N ASP A 116 6.14 19.44 0.39
CA ASP A 116 6.00 20.51 -0.60
C ASP A 116 4.74 21.37 -0.34
N PHE A 117 3.61 20.75 0.01
CA PHE A 117 2.40 21.50 0.39
C PHE A 117 2.61 22.32 1.66
N LYS A 118 3.38 21.79 2.62
CA LYS A 118 3.72 22.53 3.84
C LYS A 118 4.52 23.78 3.50
N ASP A 119 5.53 23.66 2.66
CA ASP A 119 6.36 24.80 2.25
C ASP A 119 5.53 25.86 1.49
N ILE A 120 4.53 25.45 0.73
CA ILE A 120 3.64 26.37 0.01
C ILE A 120 2.62 27.05 0.94
N PHE A 121 2.01 26.33 1.89
CA PHE A 121 0.88 26.86 2.67
C PHE A 121 1.25 27.39 4.07
N GLN A 122 2.41 27.02 4.63
CA GLN A 122 2.80 27.44 5.98
C GLN A 122 3.94 28.46 6.02
N VAL A 123 4.62 28.74 4.90
CA VAL A 123 5.64 29.79 4.85
C VAL A 123 4.93 31.14 4.70
N PRO A 124 5.15 32.09 5.63
CA PRO A 124 4.53 33.41 5.55
C PRO A 124 5.12 34.20 4.37
N LEU A 125 4.27 34.55 3.42
CA LEU A 125 4.63 35.37 2.27
C LEU A 125 4.78 36.84 2.71
N LYS A 126 5.75 37.55 2.13
CA LYS A 126 6.09 38.94 2.52
C LYS A 126 5.03 39.96 2.09
N ASP A 127 4.23 39.68 1.05
CA ASP A 127 3.21 40.60 0.56
C ASP A 127 1.87 40.42 1.28
N PRO A 128 1.15 41.51 1.59
CA PRO A 128 -0.08 41.48 2.39
C PRO A 128 -1.31 40.90 1.66
N ASN A 129 -1.31 40.80 0.33
CA ASN A 129 -2.42 40.23 -0.47
C ASN A 129 -2.27 38.73 -0.74
N LEU A 130 -1.04 38.22 -0.70
CA LEU A 130 -0.73 36.80 -0.90
C LEU A 130 -1.26 35.84 0.20
N PRO A 131 -1.31 36.19 1.51
CA PRO A 131 -1.81 35.26 2.53
C PRO A 131 -3.32 35.00 2.40
N VAL A 132 -4.09 35.95 1.86
CA VAL A 132 -5.53 35.75 1.60
C VAL A 132 -5.73 34.75 0.47
N LEU A 133 -4.96 34.88 -0.62
CA LEU A 133 -4.97 33.96 -1.76
C LEU A 133 -4.46 32.56 -1.37
N GLN A 134 -3.43 32.49 -0.53
CA GLN A 134 -2.90 31.24 0.02
C GLN A 134 -3.97 30.48 0.84
N ASN A 135 -4.76 31.20 1.65
CA ASN A 135 -5.86 30.62 2.41
C ASN A 135 -7.01 30.14 1.51
N GLU A 136 -7.35 30.91 0.48
CA GLU A 136 -8.36 30.53 -0.51
C GLU A 136 -7.95 29.29 -1.31
N LEU A 137 -6.70 29.22 -1.76
CA LEU A 137 -6.13 28.05 -2.46
C LEU A 137 -6.01 26.83 -1.56
N CYS A 138 -5.76 27.01 -0.25
CA CYS A 138 -5.77 25.92 0.72
C CYS A 138 -7.17 25.28 0.85
N HIS A 139 -8.21 26.11 0.85
CA HIS A 139 -9.61 25.67 0.92
C HIS A 139 -10.22 25.33 -0.45
N SER A 140 -9.43 25.41 -1.53
CA SER A 140 -9.87 25.01 -2.86
C SER A 140 -10.28 23.53 -2.88
N THR A 141 -11.36 23.23 -3.60
CA THR A 141 -11.87 21.86 -3.78
C THR A 141 -10.78 20.92 -4.30
N THR A 142 -9.89 21.41 -5.17
CA THR A 142 -8.78 20.62 -5.72
C THR A 142 -7.79 20.20 -4.63
N THR A 143 -7.41 21.12 -3.75
CA THR A 143 -6.50 20.85 -2.63
C THR A 143 -7.10 19.83 -1.66
N ILE A 144 -8.38 19.99 -1.32
CA ILE A 144 -9.09 19.07 -0.41
C ILE A 144 -9.21 17.66 -1.02
N VAL A 145 -9.56 17.57 -2.31
CA VAL A 145 -9.67 16.28 -3.02
C VAL A 145 -8.31 15.57 -3.06
N LEU A 146 -7.21 16.29 -3.35
CA LEU A 146 -5.87 15.72 -3.36
C LEU A 146 -5.47 15.18 -1.99
N PHE A 147 -5.73 15.93 -0.90
CA PHE A 147 -5.47 15.44 0.45
C PHE A 147 -6.33 14.22 0.80
N CYS A 148 -7.60 14.20 0.40
CA CYS A 148 -8.49 13.05 0.62
C CYS A 148 -8.00 11.80 -0.12
N LEU A 149 -7.61 11.93 -1.39
CA LEU A 149 -7.07 10.84 -2.20
C LEU A 149 -5.80 10.26 -1.58
N TRP A 150 -4.88 11.13 -1.15
CA TRP A 150 -3.68 10.67 -0.47
C TRP A 150 -3.97 10.00 0.87
N ARG A 151 -4.99 10.44 1.60
CA ARG A 151 -5.37 9.80 2.87
C ARG A 151 -5.82 8.35 2.69
N VAL A 152 -6.46 8.04 1.57
CA VAL A 152 -6.86 6.66 1.20
C VAL A 152 -5.67 5.85 0.69
N LEU A 153 -4.72 6.49 0.01
CA LEU A 153 -3.56 5.85 -0.62
C LEU A 153 -2.29 5.87 0.24
N GLU A 154 -2.41 6.28 1.50
CA GLU A 154 -1.30 6.30 2.46
C GLU A 154 -0.78 4.88 2.72
N GLY A 155 0.55 4.72 2.84
CA GLY A 155 1.18 3.42 3.09
C GLY A 155 0.57 2.66 4.29
N GLN A 156 0.20 3.36 5.36
CA GLN A 156 -0.48 2.78 6.53
C GLN A 156 -1.89 2.27 6.21
N ALA A 157 -2.66 3.00 5.40
CA ALA A 157 -3.99 2.56 4.97
C ALA A 157 -3.89 1.31 4.07
N LEU A 158 -2.91 1.29 3.17
CA LEU A 158 -2.63 0.14 2.30
C LEU A 158 -2.21 -1.11 3.09
N LEU A 159 -1.46 -0.94 4.19
CA LEU A 159 -1.14 -2.03 5.12
C LEU A 159 -2.38 -2.59 5.84
N GLN A 160 -3.40 -1.77 6.09
CA GLN A 160 -4.66 -2.26 6.65
C GLN A 160 -5.50 -2.97 5.59
N TYR A 161 -5.52 -2.47 4.35
CA TYR A 161 -6.28 -3.09 3.26
C TYR A 161 -5.79 -4.48 2.91
N ILE A 162 -4.50 -4.79 3.05
CA ILE A 162 -3.99 -6.14 2.83
C ILE A 162 -4.42 -7.15 3.91
N LEU A 163 -4.90 -6.69 5.07
CA LEU A 163 -5.40 -7.59 6.11
C LEU A 163 -6.72 -8.28 5.73
N ILE A 164 -7.57 -7.60 4.96
CA ILE A 164 -8.85 -8.15 4.45
C ILE A 164 -8.64 -9.40 3.58
N PRO A 165 -7.81 -9.37 2.52
CA PRO A 165 -7.55 -10.55 1.68
C PRO A 165 -6.75 -11.63 2.41
N ILE A 166 -6.04 -11.31 3.50
CA ILE A 166 -5.45 -12.31 4.40
C ILE A 166 -6.57 -13.11 5.09
N ILE A 167 -7.57 -12.43 5.67
CA ILE A 167 -8.68 -13.09 6.38
C ILE A 167 -9.55 -13.93 5.43
N ILE A 168 -9.79 -13.44 4.22
CA ILE A 168 -10.61 -14.12 3.20
C ILE A 168 -9.82 -15.26 2.50
N ASP A 169 -8.53 -15.39 2.81
CA ASP A 169 -7.63 -16.38 2.21
C ASP A 169 -7.50 -16.28 0.67
N LYS A 170 -7.72 -15.07 0.13
CA LYS A 170 -7.64 -14.72 -1.30
C LYS A 170 -6.49 -13.76 -1.61
N ILE A 171 -5.42 -13.82 -0.81
CA ILE A 171 -4.25 -12.96 -0.96
C ILE A 171 -3.58 -13.07 -2.34
N TRP A 172 -3.59 -14.25 -2.96
CA TRP A 172 -3.02 -14.45 -4.30
C TRP A 172 -3.72 -13.62 -5.38
N GLU A 173 -5.05 -13.67 -5.41
CA GLU A 173 -5.87 -12.90 -6.34
C GLU A 173 -5.65 -11.40 -6.11
N PHE A 174 -5.66 -10.98 -4.85
CA PHE A 174 -5.40 -9.59 -4.47
C PHE A 174 -4.03 -9.09 -4.93
N LEU A 175 -2.94 -9.83 -4.67
CA LEU A 175 -1.59 -9.46 -5.11
C LEU A 175 -1.49 -9.34 -6.63
N ASN A 176 -2.17 -10.23 -7.37
CA ASN A 176 -2.08 -10.24 -8.82
C ASN A 176 -2.77 -9.02 -9.46
N TYR A 177 -3.93 -8.61 -8.95
CA TYR A 177 -4.67 -7.45 -9.44
C TYR A 177 -4.13 -6.13 -8.90
N THR A 178 -3.85 -6.07 -7.60
CA THR A 178 -3.61 -4.81 -6.91
C THR A 178 -2.24 -4.22 -7.23
N GLN A 179 -1.17 -5.02 -7.42
CA GLN A 179 0.19 -4.46 -7.51
C GLN A 179 0.39 -3.43 -8.63
N TYR A 180 -0.15 -3.68 -9.83
CA TYR A 180 0.09 -2.81 -10.98
C TYR A 180 -0.87 -1.63 -10.98
N ILE A 181 -2.13 -1.89 -10.66
CA ILE A 181 -3.16 -0.85 -10.56
C ILE A 181 -2.75 0.16 -9.48
N LEU A 182 -2.35 -0.34 -8.30
CA LEU A 182 -1.96 0.51 -7.18
C LEU A 182 -0.72 1.34 -7.50
N LEU A 183 0.29 0.75 -8.15
CA LEU A 183 1.48 1.48 -8.58
C LEU A 183 1.14 2.61 -9.57
N ILE A 184 0.31 2.33 -10.58
CA ILE A 184 -0.13 3.32 -11.57
C ILE A 184 -0.89 4.45 -10.89
N VAL A 185 -1.79 4.11 -9.95
CA VAL A 185 -2.59 5.11 -9.21
C VAL A 185 -1.69 6.00 -8.34
N ILE A 186 -0.75 5.41 -7.59
CA ILE A 186 0.18 6.17 -6.74
C ILE A 186 1.08 7.10 -7.58
N VAL A 187 1.66 6.59 -8.66
CA VAL A 187 2.53 7.39 -9.53
C VAL A 187 1.73 8.49 -10.23
N GLY A 188 0.53 8.16 -10.73
CA GLY A 188 -0.36 9.13 -11.35
C GLY A 188 -0.76 10.24 -10.39
N LEU A 189 -1.16 9.89 -9.16
CA LEU A 189 -1.49 10.86 -8.13
C LEU A 189 -0.30 11.76 -7.78
N TYR A 190 0.90 11.19 -7.67
CA TYR A 190 2.13 11.95 -7.44
C TYR A 190 2.40 12.97 -8.55
N VAL A 191 2.28 12.57 -9.82
CA VAL A 191 2.47 13.48 -10.96
C VAL A 191 1.43 14.61 -10.96
N VAL A 192 0.15 14.29 -10.68
CA VAL A 192 -0.91 15.31 -10.56
C VAL A 192 -0.60 16.30 -9.45
N CYS A 193 -0.12 15.82 -8.29
CA CYS A 193 0.31 16.69 -7.20
C CYS A 193 1.48 17.59 -7.60
N LEU A 194 2.49 17.07 -8.30
CA LEU A 194 3.61 17.90 -8.76
C LEU A 194 3.16 19.01 -9.72
N ILE A 195 2.27 18.68 -10.67
CA ILE A 195 1.72 19.68 -11.61
C ILE A 195 0.93 20.75 -10.83
N TYR A 196 0.11 20.33 -9.87
CA TYR A 196 -0.66 21.25 -9.04
C TYR A 196 0.21 22.14 -8.16
N ILE A 197 1.24 21.57 -7.52
CA ILE A 197 2.24 22.29 -6.73
C ILE A 197 2.99 23.31 -7.59
N HIS A 198 3.37 22.93 -8.82
CA HIS A 198 4.01 23.86 -9.75
C HIS A 198 3.06 25.01 -10.11
N HIS A 199 1.80 24.72 -10.40
CA HIS A 199 0.78 25.74 -10.67
C HIS A 199 0.59 26.68 -9.47
N LEU A 200 0.46 26.15 -8.25
CA LEU A 200 0.35 26.94 -7.03
C LEU A 200 1.56 27.88 -6.85
N ARG A 201 2.78 27.39 -7.10
CA ARG A 201 4.01 28.20 -7.01
C ARG A 201 4.10 29.28 -8.10
N THR A 202 3.42 29.12 -9.24
CA THR A 202 3.36 30.18 -10.26
C THR A 202 2.31 31.25 -9.96
N VAL A 203 1.30 30.91 -9.16
CA VAL A 203 0.17 31.80 -8.82
C VAL A 203 0.45 32.61 -7.53
N LEU A 204 1.19 32.03 -6.59
CA LEU A 204 1.65 32.64 -5.34
C LEU A 204 3.04 33.28 -5.50
#